data_AF-A0A4R5QF72-F1
#
_entry.id   AF-A0A4R5QF72-F1
#
_cell.length_a   1.000
_cell.length_b   1.000
_cell.length_c   1.000
_cell.angle_alpha   90.00
_cell.angle_beta   90.00
_cell.angle_gamma   90.00
#
_symmetry.space_group_name_H-M   'P 1'
#
loop_
_entity.id
_entity.type
_entity.pdbx_description
1 polymer ?
#
loop_
_entity_poly.entity_id
_entity_poly.type
_entity_poly.pdbx_seq_one_letter_code
_entity_poly.pdbx_strand_id
1 'polypeptide(L)'
;MADTDTLADEARETRLRIARHLADLHRLHLALAEDSRTLKRFTLAGRPGFEIEIATELIEQYLGSSDAFLENMRGRFEARLGLLRRGEPRPGTSQGAAPEDAPGHGAFWLGFSRLCAVLRRAGGRGLQP
;
A
#
# COMPACT_ATOMS: atom_id res chain seq x y z
N MET A 1 -16.30 15.38 22.59
CA MET A 1 -17.13 14.35 21.94
C MET A 1 -17.39 14.71 20.48
N ALA A 2 -17.87 15.92 20.14
CA ALA A 2 -18.05 16.31 18.73
C ALA A 2 -16.78 16.28 17.86
N ASP A 3 -15.63 16.69 18.39
CA ASP A 3 -14.35 16.76 17.64
C ASP A 3 -13.74 15.37 17.30
N THR A 4 -13.91 14.40 18.21
CA THR A 4 -13.50 13.01 18.00
C THR A 4 -14.35 12.30 16.95
N ASP A 5 -15.64 12.65 16.86
CA ASP A 5 -16.54 12.10 15.85
C ASP A 5 -16.20 12.66 14.45
N THR A 6 -15.83 13.94 14.36
CA THR A 6 -15.35 14.57 13.11
C THR A 6 -14.08 13.87 12.58
N LEU A 7 -13.07 13.65 13.42
CA LEU A 7 -11.83 12.98 13.00
C LEU A 7 -12.06 11.50 12.63
N ALA A 8 -13.01 10.84 13.29
CA ALA A 8 -13.39 9.47 12.94
C ALA A 8 -14.07 9.41 11.55
N ASP A 9 -14.92 10.40 11.24
CA ASP A 9 -15.57 10.55 9.95
C ASP A 9 -14.57 10.90 8.84
N GLU A 10 -13.65 11.82 9.08
CA GLU A 10 -12.55 12.13 8.15
C GLU A 10 -11.67 10.90 7.86
N ALA A 11 -11.37 10.11 8.89
CA ALA A 11 -10.63 8.87 8.73
C ALA A 11 -11.42 7.83 7.92
N ARG A 12 -12.75 7.76 8.09
CA ARG A 12 -13.62 6.88 7.28
C ARG A 12 -13.64 7.35 5.83
N GLU A 13 -13.82 8.64 5.58
CA GLU A 13 -13.83 9.21 4.23
C GLU A 13 -12.49 8.96 3.51
N THR A 14 -11.38 9.19 4.21
CA THR A 14 -10.03 8.92 3.69
C THR A 14 -9.86 7.47 3.29
N ARG A 15 -10.33 6.52 4.11
CA ARG A 15 -10.30 5.07 3.76
C ARG A 15 -11.13 4.77 2.52
N LEU A 16 -12.33 5.35 2.40
CA LEU A 16 -13.19 5.16 1.22
C LEU A 16 -12.54 5.72 -0.05
N ARG A 17 -11.87 6.88 0.06
CA ARG A 17 -11.14 7.49 -1.05
C ARG A 17 -9.98 6.59 -1.52
N ILE A 18 -9.18 6.08 -0.58
CA ILE A 18 -8.10 5.13 -0.88
C ILE A 18 -8.66 3.86 -1.52
N ALA A 19 -9.74 3.29 -0.98
CA ALA A 19 -10.36 2.08 -1.53
C ALA A 19 -10.84 2.28 -2.98
N ARG A 20 -11.39 3.46 -3.29
CA ARG A 20 -11.81 3.82 -4.64
C ARG A 20 -10.62 3.86 -5.61
N HIS A 21 -9.54 4.53 -5.23
CA HIS A 21 -8.33 4.58 -6.06
C HIS A 21 -7.73 3.19 -6.30
N LEU A 22 -7.74 2.31 -5.28
CA LEU A 22 -7.28 0.93 -5.44
C LEU A 22 -8.19 0.11 -6.38
N ALA A 23 -9.50 0.34 -6.34
CA ALA A 23 -10.44 -0.30 -7.26
C ALA A 23 -10.25 0.22 -8.70
N ASP A 24 -9.98 1.51 -8.89
CA ASP A 24 -9.64 2.09 -10.19
C ASP A 24 -8.33 1.49 -10.74
N LEU A 25 -7.30 1.38 -9.89
CA LEU A 25 -6.03 0.74 -10.27
C LEU A 25 -6.22 -0.72 -10.67
N HIS A 26 -7.05 -1.48 -9.93
CA HIS A 26 -7.36 -2.85 -10.30
C HIS A 26 -8.05 -2.96 -11.67
N ARG A 27 -8.98 -2.04 -11.98
CA ARG A 27 -9.61 -1.98 -13.30
C ARG A 27 -8.60 -1.71 -14.41
N LEU A 28 -7.63 -0.83 -14.17
CA LEU A 28 -6.53 -0.59 -15.12
C LEU A 28 -5.64 -1.83 -15.31
N HIS A 29 -5.32 -2.57 -14.24
CA HIS A 29 -4.59 -3.83 -14.37
C HIS A 29 -5.36 -4.87 -15.20
N LEU A 30 -6.68 -4.94 -15.07
CA LEU A 30 -7.50 -5.82 -15.90
C LEU A 30 -7.50 -5.41 -17.37
N ALA A 31 -7.56 -4.11 -17.65
CA ALA A 31 -7.45 -3.60 -19.03
C ALA A 31 -6.08 -3.94 -19.63
N LEU A 32 -5.00 -3.76 -18.87
CA LEU A 32 -3.64 -4.11 -19.29
C LEU A 32 -3.48 -5.61 -19.59
N ALA A 33 -4.12 -6.46 -18.77
CA ALA A 33 -4.14 -7.90 -18.97
C ALA A 33 -4.97 -8.31 -20.21
N GLU A 34 -5.96 -7.51 -20.61
CA GLU A 34 -6.68 -7.73 -21.86
C GLU A 34 -5.84 -7.30 -23.06
N ASP A 35 -5.24 -6.11 -23.01
CA ASP A 35 -4.36 -5.60 -24.06
C ASP A 35 -3.21 -6.58 -24.35
N SER A 36 -2.62 -7.18 -23.31
CA SER A 36 -1.56 -8.19 -23.48
C SER A 36 -2.06 -9.45 -24.21
N ARG A 37 -3.30 -9.87 -24.00
CA ARG A 37 -3.90 -10.99 -24.77
C ARG A 37 -4.07 -10.64 -26.24
N THR A 38 -4.39 -9.38 -26.55
CA THR A 38 -4.56 -8.95 -27.95
C THR A 38 -3.27 -8.98 -28.74
N LEU A 39 -2.10 -8.95 -28.08
CA LEU A 39 -0.78 -8.99 -28.72
C LEU A 39 -0.56 -10.25 -29.57
N LYS A 40 -1.22 -11.37 -29.23
CA LYS A 40 -1.19 -12.63 -29.98
C LYS A 40 -1.50 -12.45 -31.49
N ARG A 41 -2.25 -11.40 -31.85
CA ARG A 41 -2.52 -11.05 -33.26
C ARG A 41 -1.25 -10.86 -34.09
N PHE A 42 -0.15 -10.38 -33.49
CA PHE A 42 1.12 -10.18 -34.16
C PHE A 42 1.82 -11.51 -34.48
N THR A 43 1.82 -12.45 -33.53
CA THR A 43 2.28 -13.82 -33.81
C THR A 43 1.43 -14.48 -34.90
N LEU A 44 0.10 -14.35 -34.84
CA LEU A 44 -0.81 -14.89 -35.88
C LEU A 44 -0.57 -14.27 -37.26
N ALA A 45 -0.13 -13.02 -37.32
CA ALA A 45 0.26 -12.33 -38.55
C ALA A 45 1.68 -12.66 -39.03
N GLY A 46 2.39 -13.61 -38.40
CA GLY A 46 3.76 -13.99 -38.76
C GLY A 46 4.80 -12.92 -38.38
N ARG A 47 4.51 -12.11 -37.35
CA ARG A 47 5.38 -11.05 -36.82
C ARG A 47 5.58 -11.20 -35.30
N PRO A 48 6.12 -12.34 -34.81
CA PRO A 48 6.29 -12.58 -33.37
C PRO A 48 7.26 -11.58 -32.70
N GLY A 49 8.20 -10.99 -33.46
CA GLY A 49 9.10 -9.97 -32.93
C GLY A 49 8.39 -8.76 -32.32
N PHE A 50 7.30 -8.29 -32.95
CA PHE A 50 6.52 -7.18 -32.41
C PHE A 50 5.81 -7.53 -31.10
N GLU A 51 5.34 -8.77 -30.96
CA GLU A 51 4.75 -9.22 -29.69
C GLU A 51 5.81 -9.25 -28.58
N ILE A 52 7.01 -9.75 -28.88
CA ILE A 52 8.13 -9.78 -27.93
C ILE A 52 8.53 -8.38 -27.48
N GLU A 53 8.73 -7.45 -28.42
CA GLU A 53 9.13 -6.07 -28.12
C GLU A 53 8.09 -5.37 -27.24
N ILE A 54 6.81 -5.39 -27.64
CA ILE A 54 5.74 -4.73 -26.89
C ILE A 54 5.55 -5.37 -25.51
N ALA A 55 5.58 -6.70 -25.41
CA ALA A 55 5.46 -7.39 -24.12
C ALA A 55 6.63 -7.05 -23.19
N THR A 56 7.85 -6.90 -23.73
CA THR A 56 9.04 -6.52 -22.97
C THR A 56 8.89 -5.11 -22.43
N GLU A 57 8.61 -4.13 -23.30
CA GLU A 57 8.39 -2.73 -22.89
C GLU A 57 7.28 -2.61 -21.85
N LEU A 58 6.18 -3.34 -22.03
CA LEU A 58 5.06 -3.37 -21.10
C LEU A 58 5.50 -3.82 -19.70
N ILE A 59 6.22 -4.95 -19.61
CA ILE A 59 6.65 -5.51 -18.33
C ILE A 59 7.69 -4.60 -17.67
N GLU A 60 8.66 -4.10 -18.43
CA GLU A 60 9.71 -3.19 -17.92
C GLU A 60 9.11 -1.91 -17.35
N GLN A 61 8.19 -1.26 -18.08
CA GLN A 61 7.51 -0.05 -17.61
C GLN A 61 6.63 -0.32 -16.40
N TYR A 62 5.91 -1.44 -16.37
CA TYR A 62 5.08 -1.81 -15.23
C TYR A 62 5.90 -2.08 -13.97
N LEU A 63 7.01 -2.83 -14.09
CA LEU A 63 7.91 -3.10 -12.96
C LEU A 63 8.57 -1.80 -12.48
N GLY A 64 9.14 -1.01 -13.39
CA GLY A 64 9.80 0.25 -13.02
C GLY A 64 8.87 1.24 -12.33
N SER A 65 7.63 1.39 -12.83
CA SER A 65 6.64 2.27 -12.20
C SER A 65 6.14 1.74 -10.85
N SER A 66 5.92 0.43 -10.73
CA SER A 66 5.50 -0.21 -9.48
C SER A 66 6.55 -0.11 -8.39
N ASP A 67 7.82 -0.36 -8.73
CA ASP A 67 8.92 -0.31 -7.79
C ASP A 67 9.17 1.12 -7.30
N ALA A 68 9.22 2.10 -8.22
CA ALA A 68 9.35 3.51 -7.87
C ALA A 68 8.22 3.98 -6.94
N PHE A 69 6.98 3.57 -7.22
CA PHE A 69 5.84 3.87 -6.35
C PHE A 69 5.99 3.25 -4.96
N LEU A 70 6.31 1.96 -4.87
CA LEU A 70 6.44 1.26 -3.60
C LEU A 70 7.59 1.80 -2.76
N GLU A 71 8.73 2.11 -3.38
CA GLU A 71 9.86 2.73 -2.71
C GLU A 71 9.50 4.12 -2.17
N ASN A 72 8.82 4.94 -2.98
CA ASN A 72 8.38 6.26 -2.55
C ASN A 72 7.42 6.17 -1.35
N MET A 73 6.44 5.26 -1.41
CA MET A 73 5.47 5.04 -0.34
C MET A 73 6.14 4.51 0.92
N ARG A 74 7.09 3.57 0.78
CA ARG A 74 7.90 3.06 1.89
C ARG A 74 8.64 4.20 2.59
N GLY A 75 9.40 5.00 1.83
CA GLY A 75 10.20 6.10 2.40
C GLY A 75 9.35 7.14 3.14
N ARG A 76 8.16 7.49 2.59
CA ARG A 76 7.22 8.42 3.25
C ARG A 76 6.72 7.91 4.60
N PHE A 77 6.41 6.62 4.72
CA PHE A 77 5.91 6.06 5.97
C PHE A 77 7.02 5.73 6.97
N GLU A 78 8.18 5.27 6.51
CA GLU A 78 9.36 5.06 7.35
C GLU A 78 9.78 6.36 8.05
N ALA A 79 9.83 7.47 7.31
CA ALA A 79 10.11 8.79 7.87
C ALA A 79 9.10 9.23 8.96
N ARG A 80 7.87 8.68 8.93
CA ARG A 80 6.81 9.01 9.89
C ARG A 80 6.75 8.07 11.10
N LEU A 81 7.45 6.93 11.09
CA LEU A 81 7.38 5.94 12.18
C LEU A 81 7.73 6.56 13.55
N GLY A 82 8.74 7.43 13.59
CA GLY A 82 9.14 8.11 14.82
C GLY A 82 8.05 9.02 15.39
N LEU A 83 7.25 9.67 14.53
CA LEU A 83 6.11 10.49 14.96
C LEU A 83 4.93 9.63 15.39
N LEU A 84 4.61 8.58 14.61
CA LEU A 84 3.51 7.66 14.90
C LEU A 84 3.72 6.93 16.23
N ARG A 85 4.97 6.55 16.54
CA ARG A 85 5.34 5.92 17.81
C ARG A 85 5.06 6.82 19.02
N ARG A 86 5.16 8.15 18.88
CA ARG A 86 4.84 9.10 19.97
C ARG A 86 3.34 9.18 20.27
N GLY A 87 2.49 8.64 19.41
CA GLY A 87 1.05 8.48 19.64
C GLY A 87 0.70 7.29 20.53
N GLU A 88 1.69 6.59 21.11
CA GLU A 88 1.48 5.54 22.10
C GLU A 88 0.59 6.04 23.25
N PRO A 89 -0.51 5.34 23.58
CA PRO A 89 -1.32 5.66 24.75
C PRO A 89 -0.44 5.56 26.00
N ARG A 90 -0.23 6.69 26.70
CA ARG A 90 0.60 6.72 27.91
C ARG A 90 -0.02 5.80 28.97
N PRO A 91 0.78 4.93 29.61
CA PRO A 91 0.31 4.23 30.80
C PRO A 91 -0.17 5.24 31.84
N GLY A 92 -1.43 5.13 32.27
CA GLY A 92 -1.97 5.92 33.39
C GLY A 92 -2.62 7.28 33.07
N THR A 93 -2.90 7.65 31.81
CA THR A 93 -3.58 8.95 31.49
C THR A 93 -5.06 8.86 31.13
N SER A 94 -5.75 7.82 31.57
CA SER A 94 -7.18 7.91 31.90
C SER A 94 -7.44 7.02 33.11
N GLN A 95 -7.31 7.58 34.32
CA GLN A 95 -7.76 6.98 35.58
C GLN A 95 -7.47 5.48 35.76
N GLY A 96 -6.32 5.10 36.32
CA GLY A 96 -6.14 3.73 36.83
C GLY A 96 -4.74 3.18 36.64
N ALA A 97 -4.21 2.56 37.69
CA ALA A 97 -2.84 2.07 37.79
C ALA A 97 -2.73 0.56 37.48
N ALA A 98 -3.71 -0.05 36.80
CA ALA A 98 -3.63 -1.45 36.42
C ALA A 98 -3.29 -1.63 34.92
N PRO A 99 -2.55 -2.68 34.53
CA PRO A 99 -2.33 -3.08 33.12
C PRO A 99 -3.63 -3.33 32.33
N GLU A 100 -4.74 -3.47 33.06
CA GLU A 100 -6.11 -3.73 32.57
C GLU A 100 -6.85 -2.41 32.23
N ASP A 101 -6.31 -1.26 32.68
CA ASP A 101 -6.91 0.08 32.61
C ASP A 101 -6.40 0.94 31.42
N ALA A 102 -5.71 0.33 30.44
CA ALA A 102 -5.25 1.03 29.23
C ALA A 102 -6.01 0.58 27.96
N PRO A 103 -7.34 0.80 27.87
CA PRO A 103 -8.11 0.42 26.70
C PRO A 103 -7.53 1.10 25.45
N GLY A 104 -7.09 0.29 24.48
CA GLY A 104 -6.52 0.74 23.21
C GLY A 104 -5.01 0.63 23.06
N HIS A 105 -4.25 0.39 24.14
CA HIS A 105 -2.79 0.22 24.07
C HIS A 105 -2.38 -0.99 23.21
N GLY A 106 -3.06 -2.13 23.39
CA GLY A 106 -2.83 -3.32 22.55
C GLY A 106 -3.23 -3.12 21.07
N ALA A 107 -4.32 -2.40 20.82
CA ALA A 107 -4.77 -2.10 19.46
C ALA A 107 -3.79 -1.20 18.69
N PHE A 108 -3.21 -0.20 19.39
CA PHE A 108 -2.16 0.66 18.84
C PHE A 108 -0.93 -0.13 18.43
N TRP A 109 -0.37 -0.93 19.34
CA TRP A 109 0.85 -1.70 19.05
C TRP A 109 0.63 -2.77 17.97
N LEU A 110 -0.55 -3.39 17.91
CA LEU A 110 -0.91 -4.29 16.82
C LEU A 110 -0.92 -3.57 15.46
N GLY A 111 -1.54 -2.38 15.39
CA GLY A 111 -1.56 -1.56 14.17
C GLY A 111 -0.17 -1.08 13.74
N PHE A 112 0.62 -0.58 14.70
CA PHE A 112 1.99 -0.13 14.46
C PHE A 112 2.90 -1.28 13.98
N SER A 113 2.82 -2.43 14.63
CA SER A 113 3.61 -3.63 14.25
C SER A 113 3.24 -4.14 12.86
N ARG A 114 1.94 -4.13 12.52
CA ARG A 114 1.46 -4.46 11.17
C ARG A 114 2.02 -3.50 10.12
N LEU A 115 2.01 -2.20 10.38
CA LEU A 115 2.61 -1.21 9.48
C LEU A 115 4.10 -1.51 9.25
N CYS A 116 4.88 -1.70 10.30
CA CYS A 116 6.30 -2.04 10.19
C CYS A 116 6.55 -3.32 9.39
N ALA A 117 5.70 -4.35 9.57
CA ALA A 117 5.80 -5.59 8.80
C ALA A 117 5.52 -5.38 7.30
N VAL A 118 4.51 -4.57 6.96
CA VAL A 118 4.19 -4.22 5.57
C VAL A 118 5.33 -3.43 4.92
N LEU A 119 5.92 -2.46 5.62
CA LEU A 119 7.05 -1.67 5.11
C LEU A 119 8.28 -2.54 4.82
N ARG A 120 8.62 -3.48 5.72
CA ARG A 120 9.68 -4.46 5.47
C ARG A 120 9.43 -5.30 4.22
N ARG A 121 8.19 -5.77 4.03
CA ARG A 121 7.82 -6.54 2.83
C ARG A 121 7.89 -5.70 1.56
N ALA A 122 7.52 -4.42 1.62
CA ALA A 122 7.66 -3.50 0.49
C ALA A 122 9.13 -3.28 0.12
N GLY A 123 10.05 -3.31 1.08
CA GLY A 123 11.48 -3.16 0.84
C GLY A 123 12.24 -4.43 0.44
N GLY A 124 11.71 -5.61 0.76
CA GLY A 124 12.38 -6.89 0.48
C GLY A 124 12.23 -7.42 -0.96
N ARG A 125 11.66 -6.64 -1.89
CA ARG A 125 11.54 -7.04 -3.30
C ARG A 125 12.78 -6.74 -4.15
N GLY A 126 13.80 -6.09 -3.59
CA GLY A 126 15.08 -5.92 -4.25
C GLY A 126 15.92 -7.20 -4.20
N LEU A 127 16.05 -7.87 -5.35
CA LEU A 127 17.13 -8.82 -5.69
C LEU A 127 17.37 -9.97 -4.70
N GLN A 128 16.76 -11.13 -4.97
CA GLN A 128 17.49 -12.38 -4.81
C GLN A 128 18.12 -12.72 -6.18
N PRO A 129 19.42 -13.04 -6.24
CA PRO A 129 20.07 -13.51 -7.45
C PRO A 129 19.52 -14.86 -7.92
#